data_AF-A0A4U9W1E6-F1
#
_entry.id   AF-A0A4U9W1E6-F1
#
_cell.length_a   1.000
_cell.length_b   1.000
_cell.length_c   1.000
_cell.angle_alpha   90.00
_cell.angle_beta   90.00
_cell.angle_gamma   90.00
#
_symmetry.space_group_name_H-M   'P 1'
#
loop_
_entity.id
_entity.type
_entity.pdbx_description
1 polymer ?
#
loop_
_entity_poly.entity_id
_entity_poly.type
_entity_poly.pdbx_seq_one_letter_code
_entity_poly.pdbx_strand_id
1 'polypeptide(L)'
;MENVADTFLAGTPDEHQQSITPALFDRYAQQIRNGLKEIPLLGVNLTKKQVIDFRVNSLTPLEQARKYFPAEEDGSSTTMMGTKKVLIEGTCDSVGSGDFEDGTLAVFIGTGSNLLIPGLSEVCEGGMRVEFTLQQGTLMLTRIDFVG
;
A
#
# COMPACT_ATOMS: atom_id res chain seq x y z
N MET A 1 -15.88 -4.68 13.65
CA MET A 1 -14.70 -5.28 13.02
C MET A 1 -15.16 -5.67 11.62
N GLU A 2 -15.22 -4.67 10.75
CA GLU A 2 -15.47 -4.86 9.32
C GLU A 2 -14.11 -5.06 8.66
N ASN A 3 -14.05 -6.05 7.76
CA ASN A 3 -12.81 -6.66 7.33
C ASN A 3 -12.14 -5.83 6.25
N VAL A 4 -10.87 -5.58 6.52
CA VAL A 4 -9.88 -4.80 5.79
C VAL A 4 -9.48 -5.57 4.53
N ALA A 5 -10.37 -5.90 3.60
CA ALA A 5 -10.08 -6.61 2.34
C ALA A 5 -10.59 -5.84 1.10
N ASP A 6 -11.30 -4.73 1.33
CA ASP A 6 -12.11 -4.02 0.38
C ASP A 6 -11.22 -3.27 -0.63
N THR A 7 -10.16 -2.54 -0.29
CA THR A 7 -9.64 -1.47 -1.16
C THR A 7 -9.09 -1.89 -2.54
N PHE A 8 -8.75 -3.17 -2.76
CA PHE A 8 -8.31 -3.67 -4.09
C PHE A 8 -9.37 -4.51 -4.83
N LEU A 9 -10.26 -5.18 -4.10
CA LEU A 9 -11.42 -5.91 -4.64
C LEU A 9 -12.72 -5.11 -4.49
N ALA A 10 -12.63 -3.86 -4.03
CA ALA A 10 -13.74 -2.99 -3.65
C ALA A 10 -14.61 -2.75 -4.85
N GLY A 11 -15.89 -3.09 -4.70
CA GLY A 11 -16.83 -2.97 -5.81
C GLY A 11 -16.62 -4.02 -6.91
N THR A 12 -15.81 -5.06 -6.68
CA THR A 12 -15.78 -6.25 -7.53
C THR A 12 -16.64 -7.37 -6.94
N PRO A 13 -17.15 -8.32 -7.74
CA PRO A 13 -17.98 -9.42 -7.23
C PRO A 13 -17.26 -10.34 -6.23
N ASP A 14 -15.93 -10.25 -6.12
CA ASP A 14 -15.09 -11.16 -5.35
C ASP A 14 -14.56 -10.55 -4.04
N GLU A 15 -15.03 -9.35 -3.68
CA GLU A 15 -14.64 -8.57 -2.47
C GLU A 15 -14.68 -9.39 -1.17
N HIS A 16 -15.62 -10.33 -1.04
CA HIS A 16 -15.78 -11.14 0.18
C HIS A 16 -14.90 -12.40 0.23
N GLN A 17 -14.02 -12.65 -0.75
CA GLN A 17 -13.17 -13.84 -0.73
C GLN A 17 -11.98 -13.69 0.22
N GLN A 18 -11.85 -14.64 1.16
CA GLN A 18 -10.80 -14.64 2.18
C GLN A 18 -9.45 -15.20 1.68
N SER A 19 -9.40 -15.83 0.50
CA SER A 19 -8.18 -16.40 -0.05
C SER A 19 -8.20 -16.49 -1.57
N ILE A 20 -7.02 -16.39 -2.19
CA ILE A 20 -6.89 -16.45 -3.64
C ILE A 20 -6.99 -17.90 -4.15
N THR A 21 -7.95 -18.16 -5.06
CA THR A 21 -7.99 -19.42 -5.82
C THR A 21 -7.22 -19.28 -7.14
N PRO A 22 -6.79 -20.36 -7.81
CA PRO A 22 -6.14 -20.26 -9.12
C PRO A 22 -6.96 -19.47 -10.15
N ALA A 23 -8.29 -19.64 -10.16
CA ALA A 23 -9.18 -18.91 -11.06
C ALA A 23 -9.25 -17.41 -10.74
N LEU A 24 -9.16 -17.04 -9.45
CA LEU A 24 -9.12 -15.65 -9.02
C LEU A 24 -7.75 -15.01 -9.34
N PHE A 25 -6.67 -15.77 -9.13
CA PHE A 25 -5.33 -15.36 -9.51
C PHE A 25 -5.25 -15.05 -11.00
N ASP A 26 -5.77 -15.93 -11.85
CA ASP A 26 -5.79 -15.71 -13.30
C ASP A 26 -6.62 -14.49 -13.69
N ARG A 27 -7.77 -14.28 -13.02
CA ARG A 27 -8.64 -13.11 -13.23
C ARG A 27 -7.91 -11.80 -12.91
N TYR A 28 -7.14 -11.75 -11.83
CA TYR A 28 -6.45 -10.55 -11.36
C TYR A 28 -4.93 -10.57 -11.62
N ALA A 29 -4.45 -11.43 -12.51
CA ALA A 29 -3.03 -11.71 -12.70
C ALA A 29 -2.22 -10.45 -13.04
N GLN A 30 -2.80 -9.51 -13.79
CA GLN A 30 -2.12 -8.27 -14.15
C GLN A 30 -1.94 -7.34 -12.94
N GLN A 31 -2.96 -7.23 -12.09
CA GLN A 31 -2.92 -6.42 -10.87
C GLN A 31 -1.93 -7.00 -9.87
N ILE A 32 -1.98 -8.30 -9.65
CA ILE A 32 -1.04 -9.03 -8.79
C ILE A 32 0.39 -8.83 -9.30
N ARG A 33 0.64 -9.04 -10.60
CA ARG A 33 1.96 -8.81 -11.20
C ARG A 33 2.42 -7.37 -11.03
N ASN A 34 1.53 -6.40 -11.13
CA ASN A 34 1.87 -4.99 -10.97
C ASN A 34 2.26 -4.68 -9.52
N GLY A 35 1.49 -5.14 -8.53
CA GLY A 35 1.85 -4.99 -7.13
C GLY A 35 3.17 -5.69 -6.78
N LEU A 36 3.40 -6.90 -7.29
CA LEU A 36 4.63 -7.66 -7.02
C LEU A 36 5.90 -6.99 -7.59
N LYS A 37 5.79 -6.07 -8.56
CA LYS A 37 6.93 -5.29 -9.06
C LYS A 37 7.53 -4.36 -8.01
N GLU A 38 6.82 -4.08 -6.93
CA GLU A 38 7.29 -3.22 -5.84
C GLU A 38 8.09 -3.99 -4.78
N ILE A 39 8.04 -5.33 -4.76
CA ILE A 39 8.83 -6.15 -3.81
C ILE A 39 10.32 -5.78 -3.82
N PRO A 40 11.00 -5.58 -4.96
CA PRO A 40 12.40 -5.19 -4.98
C PRO A 40 12.70 -3.83 -4.34
N LEU A 41 11.68 -2.99 -4.09
CA LEU A 41 11.85 -1.72 -3.37
C LEU A 41 12.00 -1.93 -1.86
N LEU A 42 11.59 -3.10 -1.35
CA LEU A 42 11.86 -3.48 0.03
C LEU A 42 13.36 -3.66 0.21
N GLY A 43 13.93 -2.87 1.12
CA GLY A 43 15.30 -3.10 1.53
C GLY A 43 15.40 -4.36 2.38
N VAL A 44 16.58 -4.97 2.44
CA VAL A 44 16.84 -6.08 3.37
C VAL A 44 18.08 -5.77 4.17
N ASN A 45 17.94 -5.73 5.50
CA ASN A 45 19.06 -5.69 6.42
C ASN A 45 19.46 -7.12 6.79
N LEU A 46 20.48 -7.65 6.13
CA LEU A 46 20.97 -9.02 6.35
C LEU A 46 21.52 -9.22 7.77
N THR A 47 22.14 -8.20 8.36
CA THR A 47 22.71 -8.27 9.72
C THR A 47 21.63 -8.38 10.78
N LYS A 48 20.54 -7.62 10.63
CA LYS A 48 19.40 -7.63 11.56
C LYS A 48 18.35 -8.66 11.19
N LYS A 49 18.47 -9.30 10.01
CA LYS A 49 17.46 -10.19 9.42
C LYS A 49 16.09 -9.52 9.34
N GLN A 50 16.07 -8.26 8.94
CA GLN A 50 14.86 -7.43 8.86
C GLN A 50 14.63 -6.99 7.43
N VAL A 51 13.37 -6.95 7.02
CA VAL A 51 12.96 -6.18 5.85
C VAL A 51 12.93 -4.71 6.27
N ILE A 52 13.34 -3.84 5.36
CA ILE A 52 13.30 -2.39 5.55
C ILE A 52 12.10 -1.88 4.76
N ASP A 53 11.16 -1.30 5.48
CA ASP A 53 9.97 -0.69 4.92
C ASP A 53 10.34 0.40 3.90
N PHE A 54 9.53 0.53 2.86
CA PHE A 54 9.64 1.63 1.91
C PHE A 54 8.39 2.50 1.94
N ARG A 55 8.60 3.78 1.60
CA ARG A 55 7.53 4.72 1.30
C ARG A 55 7.98 5.60 0.14
N VAL A 56 7.25 5.56 -0.96
CA VAL A 56 7.47 6.43 -2.11
C VAL A 56 6.44 7.55 -2.05
N ASN A 57 6.93 8.76 -1.83
CA ASN A 57 6.08 9.95 -1.78
C ASN A 57 5.51 10.25 -3.17
N SER A 58 4.19 10.34 -3.29
CA SER A 58 3.53 10.62 -4.57
C SER A 58 3.55 12.10 -4.97
N LEU A 59 3.88 13.00 -4.03
CA LEU A 59 4.04 14.42 -4.32
C LEU A 59 5.35 14.70 -5.05
N THR A 60 5.29 15.59 -6.04
CA THR A 60 6.50 16.13 -6.67
C THR A 60 7.35 16.93 -5.67
N PRO A 61 8.65 17.14 -5.92
CA PRO A 61 9.48 17.97 -5.03
C PRO A 61 8.92 19.38 -4.79
N LEU A 62 8.28 19.97 -5.81
CA LEU A 62 7.62 21.27 -5.70
C LEU A 62 6.40 21.24 -4.79
N GLU A 63 5.66 20.13 -4.78
CA GLU A 63 4.51 19.91 -3.90
C GLU A 63 4.93 19.66 -2.47
N GLN A 64 5.96 18.86 -2.24
CA GLN A 64 6.51 18.59 -0.91
C GLN A 64 7.01 19.87 -0.21
N ALA A 65 7.46 20.87 -0.97
CA ALA A 65 7.88 22.17 -0.44
C ALA A 65 6.71 23.10 -0.06
N ARG A 66 5.46 22.72 -0.35
CA ARG A 66 4.29 23.56 -0.04
C ARG A 66 3.90 23.43 1.43
N LYS A 67 3.18 24.45 1.89
CA LYS A 67 2.56 24.43 3.22
C LYS A 67 1.10 24.03 3.09
N TYR A 68 0.75 22.92 3.70
CA TYR A 68 -0.60 22.39 3.77
C TYR A 68 -1.26 22.79 5.10
N PHE A 69 -2.55 23.08 5.05
CA PHE A 69 -3.34 23.47 6.20
C PHE A 69 -4.61 22.63 6.26
N PRO A 70 -5.02 22.15 7.45
CA PRO A 70 -6.32 21.51 7.62
C PRO A 70 -7.44 22.41 7.10
N ALA A 71 -8.41 21.84 6.39
CA ALA A 71 -9.64 22.54 6.02
C ALA A 71 -10.76 22.29 7.04
N GLU A 72 -11.87 23.02 6.92
CA GLU A 72 -13.03 22.86 7.81
C GLU A 72 -13.90 21.65 7.44
N GLU A 73 -13.77 21.11 6.21
CA GLU A 73 -14.42 19.86 5.78
C GLU A 73 -13.56 18.66 6.18
N ASP A 74 -14.18 17.67 6.84
CA ASP A 74 -13.53 16.45 7.31
C ASP A 74 -12.74 15.77 6.20
N GLY A 75 -11.47 15.46 6.48
CA GLY A 75 -10.60 14.74 5.56
C GLY A 75 -9.87 15.59 4.52
N SER A 76 -10.21 16.87 4.39
CA SER A 76 -9.63 17.73 3.36
C SER A 76 -8.54 18.67 3.87
N SER A 77 -7.63 19.03 2.96
CA SER A 77 -6.51 19.93 3.20
C SER A 77 -6.52 21.08 2.21
N THR A 78 -5.86 22.19 2.53
CA THR A 78 -5.72 23.31 1.61
C THR A 78 -4.28 23.75 1.46
N THR A 79 -3.92 24.19 0.26
CA THR A 79 -2.62 24.81 -0.04
C THR A 79 -2.83 26.09 -0.84
N MET A 80 -1.88 27.01 -0.75
CA MET A 80 -1.86 28.21 -1.60
C MET A 80 -1.11 27.91 -2.89
N MET A 81 -1.75 28.18 -4.03
CA MET A 81 -1.12 28.23 -5.35
C MET A 81 -1.10 29.69 -5.81
N GLY A 82 0.01 30.38 -5.51
CA GLY A 82 0.07 31.84 -5.62
C GLY A 82 -0.87 32.50 -4.61
N THR A 83 -1.85 33.27 -5.09
CA THR A 83 -2.88 33.93 -4.26
C THR A 83 -4.16 33.11 -4.12
N LYS A 84 -4.27 31.95 -4.79
CA LYS A 84 -5.46 31.11 -4.75
C LYS A 84 -5.33 30.02 -3.70
N LYS A 85 -6.34 29.90 -2.83
CA LYS A 85 -6.52 28.73 -1.96
C LYS A 85 -7.10 27.57 -2.76
N VAL A 86 -6.47 26.41 -2.69
CA VAL A 86 -6.88 25.19 -3.41
C VAL A 86 -7.16 24.10 -2.38
N LEU A 87 -8.31 23.44 -2.51
CA LEU A 87 -8.69 22.27 -1.73
C LEU A 87 -7.97 21.04 -2.31
N ILE A 88 -7.48 20.19 -1.42
CA ILE A 88 -6.78 18.95 -1.70
C ILE A 88 -7.52 17.86 -0.92
N GLU A 89 -8.10 16.93 -1.65
CA GLU A 89 -8.52 15.64 -1.11
C GLU A 89 -7.24 14.80 -0.93
N GLY A 90 -7.13 14.05 0.17
CA GLY A 90 -5.89 13.39 0.61
C GLY A 90 -5.07 12.72 -0.51
N THR A 91 -3.76 12.59 -0.28
CA THR A 91 -2.84 11.98 -1.26
C THR A 91 -2.33 10.65 -0.72
N CYS A 92 -2.27 9.63 -1.58
CA CYS A 92 -1.78 8.30 -1.22
C CYS A 92 -0.31 8.13 -1.64
N ASP A 93 0.54 7.70 -0.71
CA ASP A 93 1.90 7.22 -1.03
C ASP A 93 1.87 5.73 -1.33
N SER A 94 2.79 5.24 -2.16
CA SER A 94 3.06 3.81 -2.21
C SER A 94 3.89 3.42 -0.99
N VAL A 95 3.47 2.35 -0.31
CA VAL A 95 4.13 1.85 0.89
C VAL A 95 4.35 0.35 0.77
N GLY A 96 5.39 -0.13 1.44
CA GLY A 96 5.55 -1.55 1.64
C GLY A 96 6.34 -1.83 2.90
N SER A 97 6.01 -2.95 3.51
CA SER A 97 6.64 -3.43 4.73
C SER A 97 6.79 -4.94 4.66
N GLY A 98 7.64 -5.51 5.50
CA GLY A 98 7.73 -6.95 5.59
C GLY A 98 8.40 -7.43 6.85
N ASP A 99 8.22 -8.71 7.11
CA ASP A 99 8.78 -9.38 8.26
C ASP A 99 9.03 -10.86 7.95
N PHE A 100 10.02 -11.41 8.66
CA PHE A 100 10.31 -12.84 8.63
C PHE A 100 9.84 -13.44 9.95
N GLU A 101 8.86 -14.34 9.88
CA GLU A 101 8.35 -15.09 11.03
C GLU A 101 8.14 -16.55 10.63
N ASP A 102 8.57 -17.48 11.49
CA ASP A 102 8.37 -18.93 11.32
C ASP A 102 8.77 -19.51 9.95
N GLY A 103 9.85 -18.99 9.36
CA GLY A 103 10.35 -19.46 8.05
C GLY A 103 9.55 -18.95 6.85
N THR A 104 8.63 -18.03 7.09
CA THR A 104 7.81 -17.33 6.10
C THR A 104 8.27 -15.88 6.02
N LEU A 105 8.36 -15.35 4.81
CA LEU A 105 8.47 -13.92 4.55
C LEU A 105 7.07 -13.40 4.26
N ALA A 106 6.51 -12.61 5.17
CA ALA A 106 5.29 -11.88 4.93
C ALA A 106 5.63 -10.45 4.48
N VAL A 107 4.95 -9.99 3.44
CA VAL A 107 5.19 -8.68 2.83
C VAL A 107 3.84 -8.02 2.59
N PHE A 108 3.72 -6.77 3.00
CA PHE A 108 2.62 -5.91 2.61
C PHE A 108 3.12 -4.92 1.55
N ILE A 109 2.31 -4.74 0.50
CA ILE A 109 2.52 -3.74 -0.55
C ILE A 109 1.19 -3.05 -0.80
N GLY A 110 1.19 -1.73 -0.79
CA GLY A 110 -0.05 -1.01 -0.92
C GLY A 110 0.14 0.49 -1.01
N THR A 111 -0.92 1.18 -0.65
CA THR A 111 -0.98 2.61 -0.47
C THR A 111 -1.20 2.95 0.99
N GLY A 112 -0.71 4.11 1.39
CA GLY A 112 -0.94 4.64 2.71
C GLY A 112 -1.01 6.16 2.66
N SER A 113 -1.63 6.74 3.67
CA SER A 113 -1.82 8.18 3.78
C SER A 113 -0.51 8.97 3.67
N ASN A 114 -0.46 10.00 2.83
CA ASN A 114 0.73 10.84 2.71
C ASN A 114 0.99 11.62 4.01
N LEU A 115 2.23 11.57 4.50
CA LEU A 115 2.59 12.11 5.81
C LEU A 115 2.72 13.64 5.84
N LEU A 116 2.74 14.32 4.69
CA LEU A 116 2.91 15.78 4.58
C LEU A 116 1.58 16.53 4.49
N ILE A 117 0.49 15.85 4.11
CA ILE A 117 -0.83 16.47 3.95
C ILE A 117 -1.70 16.14 5.17
N PRO A 118 -2.10 17.15 5.98
CA PRO A 118 -3.04 16.94 7.07
C PRO A 118 -4.42 16.49 6.57
N GLY A 119 -5.07 15.56 7.26
CA GLY A 119 -6.43 15.12 6.94
C GLY A 119 -6.56 13.60 6.81
N LEU A 120 -7.80 13.12 6.86
CA LEU A 120 -8.15 11.71 6.73
C LEU A 120 -7.92 11.24 5.30
N SER A 121 -6.95 10.36 5.17
CA SER A 121 -6.62 9.65 3.97
C SER A 121 -6.94 8.16 4.16
N GLU A 122 -8.02 7.87 4.90
CA GLU A 122 -8.55 6.51 5.14
C GLU A 122 -8.85 5.78 3.82
N VAL A 123 -9.19 6.52 2.76
CA VAL A 123 -9.39 5.99 1.40
C VAL A 123 -8.10 5.47 0.77
N CYS A 124 -6.93 5.86 1.27
CA CYS A 124 -5.64 5.43 0.75
C CYS A 124 -5.10 4.18 1.43
N GLU A 125 -5.68 3.72 2.53
CA GLU A 125 -5.17 2.53 3.22
C GLU A 125 -5.67 1.29 2.48
N GLY A 126 -4.78 0.64 1.74
CA GLY A 126 -5.14 -0.54 0.96
C GLY A 126 -3.95 -1.17 0.25
N GLY A 127 -4.07 -2.41 -0.20
CA GLY A 127 -2.95 -3.17 -0.74
C GLY A 127 -3.15 -4.69 -0.72
N MET A 128 -2.03 -5.39 -0.71
CA MET A 128 -1.97 -6.84 -0.64
C MET A 128 -0.92 -7.29 0.37
N ARG A 129 -1.23 -8.36 1.09
CA ARG A 129 -0.29 -9.13 1.89
C ARG A 129 0.08 -10.39 1.10
N VAL A 130 1.36 -10.58 0.86
CA VAL A 130 1.90 -11.75 0.17
C VAL A 130 2.84 -12.50 1.10
N GLU A 131 2.74 -13.82 1.09
CA GLU A 131 3.59 -14.68 1.92
C GLU A 131 4.43 -15.59 1.03
N PHE A 132 5.70 -15.71 1.37
CA PHE A 132 6.65 -16.58 0.70
C PHE A 132 7.26 -17.57 1.67
N THR A 133 7.44 -18.81 1.22
CA THR A 133 8.27 -19.79 1.93
C THR A 133 9.56 -20.05 1.17
N LEU A 134 10.65 -20.28 1.89
CA LEU A 134 11.92 -20.64 1.27
C LEU A 134 11.94 -22.14 0.94
N GLN A 135 11.89 -22.49 -0.33
CA GLN A 135 11.98 -23.88 -0.81
C GLN A 135 13.20 -24.01 -1.73
N GLN A 136 14.14 -24.87 -1.35
CA GLN A 136 15.37 -25.14 -2.14
C GLN A 136 16.16 -23.86 -2.48
N GLY A 137 16.19 -22.88 -1.57
CA GLY A 137 16.87 -21.60 -1.79
C GLY A 137 16.11 -20.58 -2.63
N THR A 138 14.88 -20.90 -3.04
CA THR A 138 13.98 -20.00 -3.79
C THR A 138 12.80 -19.58 -2.92
N LEU A 139 12.45 -18.29 -2.94
CA LEU A 139 11.22 -17.81 -2.32
C LEU A 139 10.04 -18.20 -3.21
N MET A 140 9.18 -19.07 -2.69
CA MET A 140 7.96 -19.53 -3.35
C MET A 140 6.77 -18.79 -2.77
N LEU A 141 6.01 -18.10 -3.62
CA LEU A 141 4.77 -17.45 -3.22
C LEU A 141 3.77 -18.53 -2.77
N THR A 142 3.35 -18.46 -1.52
CA THR A 142 2.44 -19.44 -0.91
C THR A 142 1.07 -18.86 -0.61
N ARG A 143 0.98 -17.55 -0.39
CA ARG A 143 -0.28 -16.88 -0.09
C ARG A 143 -0.31 -15.47 -0.65
N ILE A 144 -1.50 -15.04 -1.08
CA ILE A 144 -1.85 -13.65 -1.34
C ILE A 144 -3.18 -13.40 -0.66
N ASP A 145 -3.22 -12.42 0.23
CA ASP A 145 -4.43 -11.84 0.80
C ASP A 145 -4.50 -10.36 0.36
N PHE A 146 -5.71 -9.82 0.24
CA PHE A 146 -5.91 -8.40 -0.03
C PHE A 146 -6.26 -7.69 1.27
N VAL A 147 -5.71 -6.48 1.44
CA VAL A 147 -5.84 -5.70 2.66
C VAL A 147 -6.30 -4.30 2.32
N GLY A 148 -7.33 -3.77 2.96
CA GLY A 148 -7.76 -2.37 2.89
C GLY A 148 -9.22 -2.21 3.25
#